data_AF-A0A661SHH8-F1
#
_entry.id   AF-A0A661SHH8-F1
#
_cell.length_a   1.000
_cell.length_b   1.000
_cell.length_c   1.000
_cell.angle_alpha   90.00
_cell.angle_beta   90.00
_cell.angle_gamma   90.00
#
_symmetry.space_group_name_H-M   'P 1'
#
loop_
_entity.id
_entity.type
_entity.pdbx_description
1 polymer ?
#
loop_
_entity_poly.entity_id
_entity_poly.type
_entity_poly.pdbx_seq_one_letter_code
_entity_poly.pdbx_strand_id
1 'polypeptide(L)'
;MMENVEFVKRRANVFKFLSTLYRDEISEDLMAKLADKGFVDKLNEFAKECKFSDMARGISRMAKYLGRYKGDKYKDLSYEYADIFLNAGANPALPYESVHATGEPVVMQKSVFDVRAAFRKAGVHKSDDYKDLDDYIAVELEFVRYLLEKGDTDAAADFMNNHLMNWIPEFHAALFNGATLDFYKGLSAFTLSFLFHESNGANPDYQDAIERLSEAIDQLNLGDDYYTLAEGVKEEEPEKKINSHCYMCGGLCGITDTVKDGILMRTGGLKGDPKSGGLICPKGASRRDYVYSAHRLKEPLIREGERFRKASWDEALDLVADKLMSIKEHGKEGSVVGYMDGNDWNRWLHKALWDWYGTHNISHRAMCDNSIRMSNEHNLNDKRPWLNTEESDYMIFFGQNAFATSYGRRQVTFLRKAL
;
A
#
# COMPACT_ATOMS: atom_id res chain seq x y z
N MET A 1 37.12 -3.33 -16.71
CA MET A 1 37.23 -4.77 -17.04
C MET A 1 35.82 -5.22 -17.38
N MET A 2 35.59 -5.90 -18.51
CA MET A 2 34.28 -6.50 -18.75
C MET A 2 33.98 -7.46 -17.60
N GLU A 3 32.88 -7.21 -16.88
CA GLU A 3 32.41 -8.08 -15.83
C GLU A 3 32.07 -9.46 -16.43
N ASN A 4 32.29 -10.54 -15.69
CA ASN A 4 32.03 -11.89 -16.16
C ASN A 4 30.53 -12.05 -16.47
N VAL A 5 30.19 -12.22 -17.76
CA VAL A 5 28.80 -12.31 -18.23
C VAL A 5 28.01 -13.41 -17.49
N GLU A 6 28.66 -14.52 -17.16
CA GLU A 6 27.99 -15.60 -16.43
C GLU A 6 27.68 -15.17 -14.99
N PHE A 7 28.62 -14.50 -14.33
CA PHE A 7 28.41 -13.98 -12.98
C PHE A 7 27.26 -12.94 -12.93
N VAL A 8 27.15 -12.09 -13.95
CA VAL A 8 26.05 -11.12 -14.06
C VAL A 8 24.68 -11.82 -14.13
N LYS A 9 24.56 -12.92 -14.89
CA LYS A 9 23.33 -13.73 -14.91
C LYS A 9 23.01 -14.36 -13.55
N ARG A 10 24.05 -14.84 -12.85
CA ARG A 10 23.89 -15.43 -11.52
C ARG A 10 23.36 -14.43 -10.51
N ARG A 11 23.87 -13.19 -10.53
CA ARG A 11 23.34 -12.05 -9.77
C ARG A 11 21.88 -11.76 -10.12
N ALA A 12 21.57 -11.64 -11.40
CA ALA A 12 20.20 -11.39 -11.88
C ALA A 12 19.21 -12.46 -11.40
N ASN A 13 19.63 -13.74 -11.35
CA ASN A 13 18.79 -14.83 -10.83
C ASN A 13 18.47 -14.67 -9.32
N VAL A 14 19.39 -14.14 -8.52
CA VAL A 14 19.13 -13.83 -7.11
C VAL A 14 18.14 -12.67 -6.96
N PHE A 15 18.24 -11.63 -7.80
CA PHE A 15 17.22 -10.57 -7.87
C PHE A 15 15.86 -11.10 -8.33
N LYS A 16 15.82 -12.04 -9.29
CA LYS A 16 14.58 -12.75 -9.70
C LYS A 16 13.94 -13.45 -8.50
N PHE A 17 14.74 -14.14 -7.70
CA PHE A 17 14.25 -14.82 -6.50
C PHE A 17 13.70 -13.83 -5.47
N LEU A 18 14.45 -12.78 -5.12
CA LEU A 18 14.02 -11.78 -4.14
C LEU A 18 12.76 -11.03 -4.60
N SER A 19 12.74 -10.53 -5.83
CA SER A 19 11.54 -9.87 -6.39
C SER A 19 10.34 -10.80 -6.35
N THR A 20 10.49 -12.08 -6.71
CA THR A 20 9.40 -13.08 -6.62
C THR A 20 8.87 -13.23 -5.19
N LEU A 21 9.74 -13.28 -4.18
CA LEU A 21 9.33 -13.47 -2.78
C LEU A 21 8.66 -12.24 -2.14
N TYR A 22 8.94 -11.04 -2.65
CA TYR A 22 8.29 -9.81 -2.19
C TYR A 22 7.09 -9.39 -3.04
N ARG A 23 6.93 -9.91 -4.26
CA ARG A 23 5.97 -9.42 -5.25
C ARG A 23 4.52 -9.48 -4.79
N ASP A 24 4.15 -10.58 -4.15
CA ASP A 24 2.83 -10.83 -3.59
C ASP A 24 2.92 -11.94 -2.52
N GLU A 25 1.79 -12.33 -1.94
CA GLU A 25 1.64 -13.53 -1.11
C GLU A 25 2.21 -14.76 -1.85
N ILE A 26 3.02 -15.55 -1.14
CA ILE A 26 3.59 -16.79 -1.68
C ILE A 26 2.46 -17.75 -2.02
N SER A 27 2.30 -18.08 -3.30
CA SER A 27 1.28 -19.04 -3.77
C SER A 27 1.52 -20.45 -3.25
N GLU A 28 0.49 -21.30 -3.22
CA GLU A 28 0.64 -22.70 -2.84
C GLU A 28 1.66 -23.46 -3.69
N ASP A 29 1.68 -23.21 -5.01
CA ASP A 29 2.67 -23.81 -5.94
C ASP A 29 4.10 -23.40 -5.58
N LEU A 30 4.33 -22.10 -5.35
CA LEU A 30 5.65 -21.61 -4.96
C LEU A 30 6.04 -22.13 -3.58
N MET A 31 5.09 -22.19 -2.64
CA MET A 31 5.32 -22.77 -1.32
C MET A 31 5.75 -24.24 -1.41
N ALA A 32 5.10 -25.03 -2.27
CA ALA A 32 5.46 -26.44 -2.48
C ALA A 32 6.89 -26.58 -3.02
N LYS A 33 7.30 -25.72 -3.96
CA LYS A 33 8.67 -25.68 -4.50
C LYS A 33 9.69 -25.23 -3.45
N LEU A 34 9.39 -24.20 -2.67
CA LEU A 34 10.25 -23.71 -1.58
C LEU A 34 10.39 -24.73 -0.45
N ALA A 35 9.35 -25.51 -0.17
CA ALA A 35 9.36 -26.54 0.86
C ALA A 35 9.90 -27.90 0.36
N ASP A 36 10.26 -28.02 -0.93
CA ASP A 36 10.87 -29.23 -1.46
C ASP A 36 12.16 -29.56 -0.71
N LYS A 37 12.34 -30.86 -0.43
CA LYS A 37 13.48 -31.33 0.36
C LYS A 37 14.81 -31.01 -0.33
N GLY A 38 14.89 -31.17 -1.65
CA GLY A 38 16.11 -30.89 -2.41
C GLY A 38 16.50 -29.42 -2.32
N PHE A 39 15.53 -28.52 -2.49
CA PHE A 39 15.76 -27.08 -2.34
C PHE A 39 16.17 -26.71 -0.91
N VAL A 40 15.47 -27.22 0.11
CA VAL A 40 15.79 -26.97 1.52
C VAL A 40 17.18 -27.49 1.89
N ASP A 41 17.58 -28.66 1.39
CA ASP A 41 18.91 -29.23 1.63
C ASP A 41 20.00 -28.33 1.03
N LYS A 42 19.81 -27.81 -0.19
CA LYS A 42 20.71 -26.82 -0.81
C LYS A 42 20.80 -25.52 -0.03
N LEU A 43 19.69 -24.97 0.47
CA LEU A 43 19.75 -23.77 1.32
C LEU A 43 20.52 -24.02 2.62
N ASN A 44 20.39 -25.22 3.20
CA ASN A 44 21.15 -25.59 4.40
C ASN A 44 22.65 -25.79 4.10
N GLU A 45 23.00 -26.32 2.93
CA GLU A 45 24.39 -26.42 2.45
C GLU A 45 25.00 -25.03 2.25
N PHE A 46 24.31 -24.17 1.48
CA PHE A 46 24.69 -22.77 1.30
C PHE A 46 24.94 -22.08 2.65
N ALA A 47 24.01 -22.21 3.60
CA ALA A 47 24.13 -21.55 4.90
C ALA A 47 25.30 -22.06 5.77
N LYS A 48 25.81 -23.28 5.53
CA LYS A 48 26.98 -23.82 6.25
C LYS A 48 28.29 -23.29 5.66
N GLU A 49 28.32 -23.06 4.36
CA GLU A 49 29.54 -22.73 3.62
C GLU A 49 29.71 -21.23 3.37
N CYS A 50 28.60 -20.49 3.39
CA CYS A 50 28.59 -19.05 3.19
C CYS A 50 29.42 -18.33 4.27
N LYS A 51 30.41 -17.55 3.82
CA LYS A 51 31.33 -16.80 4.69
C LYS A 51 30.72 -15.50 5.23
N PHE A 52 29.56 -15.09 4.71
CA PHE A 52 28.84 -13.89 5.16
C PHE A 52 27.81 -14.29 6.22
N SER A 53 28.14 -14.05 7.48
CA SER A 53 27.36 -14.57 8.62
C SER A 53 25.89 -14.10 8.63
N ASP A 54 25.61 -12.87 8.20
CA ASP A 54 24.24 -12.35 8.11
C ASP A 54 23.44 -13.03 6.99
N MET A 55 24.03 -13.14 5.79
CA MET A 55 23.44 -13.85 4.66
C MET A 55 23.15 -15.32 5.01
N ALA A 56 24.13 -16.01 5.61
CA ALA A 56 24.01 -17.40 6.00
C ALA A 56 22.93 -17.60 7.08
N ARG A 57 22.85 -16.70 8.07
CA ARG A 57 21.78 -16.71 9.09
C ARG A 57 20.41 -16.45 8.48
N GLY A 58 20.29 -15.52 7.54
CA GLY A 58 19.04 -15.23 6.84
C GLY A 58 18.51 -16.46 6.09
N ILE A 59 19.34 -17.06 5.24
CA ILE A 59 19.00 -18.28 4.51
C ILE A 59 18.72 -19.47 5.45
N SER A 60 19.51 -19.63 6.51
CA SER A 60 19.29 -20.69 7.51
C SER A 60 17.92 -20.58 8.19
N ARG A 61 17.45 -19.36 8.50
CA ARG A 61 16.11 -19.14 9.07
C ARG A 61 15.01 -19.53 8.08
N MET A 62 15.14 -19.14 6.81
CA MET A 62 14.21 -19.55 5.76
C MET A 62 14.19 -21.08 5.62
N ALA A 63 15.35 -21.72 5.48
CA ALA A 63 15.48 -23.17 5.36
C ALA A 63 14.90 -23.92 6.58
N LYS A 64 15.09 -23.39 7.78
CA LYS A 64 14.52 -23.95 9.01
C LYS A 64 12.99 -23.86 9.01
N TYR A 65 12.42 -22.74 8.58
CA TYR A 65 10.96 -22.62 8.43
C TYR A 65 10.43 -23.63 7.39
N LEU A 66 11.02 -23.62 6.20
CA LEU A 66 10.60 -24.46 5.08
C LEU A 66 10.75 -25.97 5.36
N GLY A 67 11.81 -26.39 6.06
CA GLY A 67 12.08 -27.81 6.32
C GLY A 67 11.57 -28.36 7.66
N ARG A 68 11.44 -27.52 8.69
CA ARG A 68 11.22 -27.99 10.08
C ARG A 68 10.02 -27.39 10.78
N TYR A 69 9.36 -26.38 10.19
CA TYR A 69 8.16 -25.82 10.78
C TYR A 69 7.03 -26.85 10.79
N LYS A 70 6.39 -27.03 11.95
CA LYS A 70 5.37 -28.06 12.21
C LYS A 70 3.95 -27.59 11.94
N GLY A 71 3.73 -26.28 11.83
CA GLY A 71 2.43 -25.69 11.48
C GLY A 71 2.14 -25.79 9.99
N ASP A 72 1.02 -25.19 9.58
CA ASP A 72 0.63 -25.10 8.18
C ASP A 72 1.44 -23.97 7.54
N LYS A 73 2.57 -24.31 6.91
CA LYS A 73 3.53 -23.33 6.37
C LYS A 73 2.87 -22.34 5.41
N TYR A 74 1.95 -22.81 4.58
CA TYR A 74 1.28 -21.93 3.63
C TYR A 74 0.35 -20.96 4.36
N LYS A 75 -0.57 -21.47 5.18
CA LYS A 75 -1.54 -20.61 5.89
C LYS A 75 -0.87 -19.67 6.88
N ASP A 76 0.10 -20.18 7.64
CA ASP A 76 0.79 -19.38 8.64
C ASP A 76 1.58 -18.23 7.98
N LEU A 77 2.17 -18.47 6.80
CA LEU A 77 2.84 -17.42 6.04
C LEU A 77 1.87 -16.46 5.36
N SER A 78 0.72 -16.94 4.87
CA SER A 78 -0.36 -16.13 4.29
C SER A 78 -0.90 -15.13 5.31
N TYR A 79 -1.22 -15.56 6.53
CA TYR A 79 -1.73 -14.58 7.49
C TYR A 79 -0.62 -13.61 7.96
N GLU A 80 0.64 -14.07 8.09
CA GLU A 80 1.73 -13.15 8.43
C GLU A 80 2.00 -12.14 7.30
N TYR A 81 1.82 -12.54 6.04
CA TYR A 81 1.87 -11.62 4.90
C TYR A 81 0.80 -10.53 5.04
N ALA A 82 -0.44 -10.89 5.39
CA ALA A 82 -1.49 -9.92 5.63
C ALA A 82 -1.16 -8.99 6.81
N ASP A 83 -0.61 -9.54 7.90
CA ASP A 83 -0.26 -8.78 9.10
C ASP A 83 0.83 -7.74 8.81
N ILE A 84 1.86 -8.12 8.07
CA ILE A 84 3.06 -7.31 7.85
C ILE A 84 2.93 -6.39 6.63
N PHE A 85 2.47 -6.91 5.48
CA PHE A 85 2.50 -6.18 4.21
C PHE A 85 1.15 -5.57 3.84
N LEU A 86 0.04 -6.13 4.32
CA LEU A 86 -1.32 -5.64 4.03
C LEU A 86 -1.93 -4.84 5.18
N ASN A 87 -1.15 -4.45 6.18
CA ASN A 87 -1.60 -3.62 7.31
C ASN A 87 -2.76 -4.23 8.11
N ALA A 88 -2.85 -5.57 8.18
CA ALA A 88 -3.83 -6.26 9.03
C ALA A 88 -3.36 -6.42 10.48
N GLY A 89 -2.05 -6.36 10.71
CA GLY A 89 -1.40 -6.56 12.00
C GLY A 89 -1.06 -5.26 12.72
N ALA A 90 -0.49 -5.39 13.92
CA ALA A 90 -0.15 -4.24 14.76
C ALA A 90 1.10 -3.48 14.28
N ASN A 91 2.07 -4.18 13.69
CA ASN A 91 3.38 -3.63 13.31
C ASN A 91 3.70 -3.97 11.84
N PRO A 92 3.04 -3.31 10.87
CA PRO A 92 3.30 -3.54 9.45
C PRO A 92 4.71 -3.07 9.05
N ALA A 93 5.31 -3.77 8.09
CA ALA A 93 6.54 -3.34 7.44
C ALA A 93 6.21 -2.86 6.03
N LEU A 94 6.16 -1.54 5.85
CA LEU A 94 5.71 -0.91 4.61
C LEU A 94 6.81 -1.02 3.54
N PRO A 95 6.63 -1.79 2.45
CA PRO A 95 7.69 -2.10 1.50
C PRO A 95 7.84 -1.06 0.37
N TYR A 96 7.85 0.23 0.73
CA TYR A 96 7.91 1.35 -0.23
C TYR A 96 9.07 2.30 0.08
N GLU A 97 9.89 2.64 -0.91
CA GLU A 97 10.98 3.63 -0.74
C GLU A 97 10.45 4.94 -0.17
N SER A 98 9.32 5.45 -0.69
CA SER A 98 8.73 6.72 -0.27
C SER A 98 8.47 6.83 1.22
N VAL A 99 8.16 5.73 1.90
CA VAL A 99 7.86 5.75 3.34
C VAL A 99 9.12 5.95 4.17
N HIS A 100 10.16 5.18 3.86
CA HIS A 100 11.40 5.15 4.61
C HIS A 100 12.33 6.31 4.25
N ALA A 101 12.37 6.70 2.96
CA ALA A 101 13.20 7.81 2.51
C ALA A 101 12.86 9.15 3.19
N THR A 102 11.61 9.34 3.64
CA THR A 102 11.20 10.54 4.38
C THR A 102 10.90 10.29 5.86
N GLY A 103 10.82 9.04 6.29
CA GLY A 103 10.35 8.67 7.64
C GLY A 103 8.87 8.98 7.90
N GLU A 104 8.06 9.17 6.84
CA GLU A 104 6.62 9.45 6.97
C GLU A 104 5.81 8.30 6.34
N PRO A 105 4.69 7.87 6.93
CA PRO A 105 3.87 6.76 6.42
C PRO A 105 2.99 7.20 5.23
N VAL A 106 3.60 7.84 4.23
CA VAL A 106 2.98 8.40 3.03
C VAL A 106 3.71 7.88 1.80
N VAL A 107 2.97 7.32 0.85
CA VAL A 107 3.50 6.88 -0.45
C VAL A 107 3.42 7.98 -1.51
N MET A 108 3.82 7.70 -2.76
CA MET A 108 3.72 8.66 -3.87
C MET A 108 4.46 9.99 -3.58
N GLN A 109 5.69 9.85 -3.09
CA GLN A 109 6.60 10.94 -2.76
C GLN A 109 7.63 11.15 -3.88
N LYS A 110 8.68 11.94 -3.61
CA LYS A 110 9.73 12.26 -4.61
C LYS A 110 10.37 11.00 -5.20
N SER A 111 10.61 9.96 -4.41
CA SER A 111 11.19 8.68 -4.83
C SER A 111 10.50 8.10 -6.07
N VAL A 112 9.17 8.11 -6.13
CA VAL A 112 8.41 7.60 -7.28
C VAL A 112 8.78 8.30 -8.58
N PHE A 113 9.01 9.62 -8.54
CA PHE A 113 9.44 10.36 -9.73
C PHE A 113 10.86 10.00 -10.16
N ASP A 114 11.75 9.82 -9.18
CA ASP A 114 13.15 9.45 -9.42
C ASP A 114 13.25 8.02 -9.99
N VAL A 115 12.50 7.07 -9.42
CA VAL A 115 12.39 5.68 -9.91
C VAL A 115 11.82 5.66 -11.34
N ARG A 116 10.73 6.39 -11.61
CA ARG A 116 10.17 6.50 -12.97
C ARG A 116 11.15 7.11 -13.96
N ALA A 117 11.99 8.07 -13.53
CA ALA A 117 13.02 8.63 -14.39
C ALA A 117 14.08 7.58 -14.76
N ALA A 118 14.47 6.71 -13.81
CA ALA A 118 15.36 5.59 -14.08
C ALA A 118 14.72 4.59 -15.06
N PHE A 119 13.45 4.24 -14.88
CA PHE A 119 12.71 3.36 -15.80
C PHE A 119 12.68 3.93 -17.22
N ARG A 120 12.33 5.21 -17.38
CA ARG A 120 12.32 5.90 -18.69
C ARG A 120 13.69 5.85 -19.37
N LYS A 121 14.76 6.10 -18.62
CA LYS A 121 16.14 6.04 -19.14
C LYS A 121 16.50 4.64 -19.66
N ALA A 122 15.99 3.60 -19.01
CA ALA A 122 16.21 2.20 -19.36
C ALA A 122 15.22 1.65 -20.41
N GLY A 123 14.28 2.49 -20.90
CA GLY A 123 13.32 2.10 -21.92
C GLY A 123 12.15 1.25 -21.41
N VAL A 124 11.87 1.27 -20.10
CA VAL A 124 10.77 0.51 -19.47
C VAL A 124 9.87 1.42 -18.64
N HIS A 125 8.75 0.87 -18.18
CA HIS A 125 7.90 1.46 -17.17
C HIS A 125 7.29 0.38 -16.27
N LYS A 126 6.72 0.76 -15.13
CA LYS A 126 5.93 -0.17 -14.32
C LYS A 126 4.75 -0.70 -15.14
N SER A 127 4.58 -2.02 -15.18
CA SER A 127 3.43 -2.68 -15.84
C SER A 127 2.11 -2.13 -15.30
N ASP A 128 1.14 -1.92 -16.20
CA ASP A 128 -0.21 -1.49 -15.82
C ASP A 128 -1.00 -2.62 -15.13
N ASP A 129 -0.62 -3.88 -15.39
CA ASP A 129 -1.24 -5.06 -14.77
C ASP A 129 -0.73 -5.30 -13.34
N TYR A 130 0.41 -4.69 -12.97
CA TYR A 130 0.91 -4.74 -11.60
C TYR A 130 0.31 -3.62 -10.75
N LYS A 131 -0.50 -3.98 -9.75
CA LYS A 131 -1.33 -3.01 -9.00
C LYS A 131 -0.57 -2.13 -8.02
N ASP A 132 0.60 -2.55 -7.55
CA ASP A 132 1.38 -1.79 -6.58
C ASP A 132 2.22 -0.68 -7.24
N LEU A 133 2.96 0.06 -6.42
CA LEU A 133 3.61 1.31 -6.80
C LEU A 133 4.97 1.07 -7.46
N ASP A 134 5.43 2.08 -8.20
CA ASP A 134 6.73 2.06 -8.88
C ASP A 134 7.90 1.88 -7.90
N ASP A 135 7.77 2.40 -6.69
CA ASP A 135 8.77 2.38 -5.62
C ASP A 135 8.52 1.26 -4.58
N TYR A 136 7.78 0.24 -4.98
CA TYR A 136 7.60 -0.98 -4.18
C TYR A 136 8.82 -1.89 -4.33
N ILE A 137 9.27 -2.52 -3.23
CA ILE A 137 10.53 -3.29 -3.19
C ILE A 137 10.68 -4.30 -4.35
N ALA A 138 9.61 -5.03 -4.70
CA ALA A 138 9.71 -6.04 -5.75
C ALA A 138 9.92 -5.43 -7.14
N VAL A 139 9.39 -4.22 -7.38
CA VAL A 139 9.56 -3.49 -8.64
C VAL A 139 10.99 -3.00 -8.78
N GLU A 140 11.53 -2.42 -7.71
CA GLU A 140 12.93 -1.97 -7.67
C GLU A 140 13.91 -3.14 -7.84
N LEU A 141 13.67 -4.28 -7.18
CA LEU A 141 14.49 -5.48 -7.32
C LEU A 141 14.40 -6.09 -8.74
N GLU A 142 13.21 -6.15 -9.34
CA GLU A 142 13.04 -6.62 -10.72
C GLU A 142 13.67 -5.65 -11.73
N PHE A 143 13.69 -4.35 -11.44
CA PHE A 143 14.39 -3.37 -12.27
C PHE A 143 15.91 -3.54 -12.23
N VAL A 144 16.50 -3.83 -11.07
CA VAL A 144 17.93 -4.18 -11.00
C VAL A 144 18.20 -5.46 -11.80
N ARG A 145 17.36 -6.48 -11.69
CA ARG A 145 17.45 -7.69 -12.52
C ARG A 145 17.44 -7.34 -14.01
N TYR A 146 16.48 -6.52 -14.45
CA TYR A 146 16.35 -6.08 -15.84
C TYR A 146 17.63 -5.43 -16.35
N LEU A 147 18.20 -4.48 -15.59
CA LEU A 147 19.45 -3.79 -15.97
C LEU A 147 20.63 -4.77 -16.11
N LEU A 148 20.78 -5.71 -15.17
CA LEU A 148 21.80 -6.76 -15.24
C LEU A 148 21.64 -7.65 -16.47
N GLU A 149 20.41 -8.08 -16.79
CA GLU A 149 20.13 -8.92 -17.96
C GLU A 149 20.33 -8.19 -19.30
N LYS A 150 20.16 -6.85 -19.33
CA LYS A 150 20.55 -6.01 -20.47
C LYS A 150 22.05 -5.68 -20.52
N GLY A 151 22.82 -6.09 -19.52
CA GLY A 151 24.26 -5.85 -19.43
C GLY A 151 24.66 -4.45 -18.98
N ASP A 152 23.72 -3.65 -18.45
CA ASP A 152 23.98 -2.32 -17.90
C ASP A 152 24.28 -2.41 -16.39
N THR A 153 25.43 -2.98 -16.07
CA THR A 153 25.83 -3.25 -14.67
C THR A 153 26.14 -1.97 -13.90
N ASP A 154 26.58 -0.92 -14.59
CA ASP A 154 26.80 0.41 -14.01
C ASP A 154 25.46 1.04 -13.60
N ALA A 155 24.44 1.03 -14.47
CA ALA A 155 23.11 1.54 -14.09
C ALA A 155 22.47 0.70 -12.98
N ALA A 156 22.68 -0.63 -12.98
CA ALA A 156 22.22 -1.50 -11.89
C ALA A 156 22.86 -1.09 -10.54
N ALA A 157 24.17 -0.88 -10.52
CA ALA A 157 24.90 -0.44 -9.33
C ALA A 157 24.45 0.95 -8.87
N ASP A 158 24.31 1.90 -9.81
CA ASP A 158 23.81 3.24 -9.51
C ASP A 158 22.40 3.21 -8.92
N PHE A 159 21.49 2.40 -9.48
CA PHE A 159 20.12 2.30 -8.98
C PHE A 159 20.09 1.70 -7.56
N MET A 160 20.84 0.63 -7.32
CA MET A 160 20.93 0.03 -5.98
C MET A 160 21.45 1.03 -4.93
N ASN A 161 22.50 1.77 -5.26
CA ASN A 161 23.11 2.72 -4.33
C ASN A 161 22.23 3.95 -4.07
N ASN A 162 21.52 4.44 -5.09
CA ASN A 162 20.72 5.67 -5.00
C ASN A 162 19.25 5.44 -4.65
N HIS A 163 18.77 4.19 -4.68
CA HIS A 163 17.40 3.82 -4.27
C HIS A 163 17.45 2.78 -3.15
N LEU A 164 17.57 1.49 -3.48
CA LEU A 164 17.45 0.38 -2.52
C LEU A 164 18.27 0.57 -1.23
N MET A 165 19.55 0.92 -1.32
CA MET A 165 20.42 1.06 -0.14
C MET A 165 20.06 2.24 0.77
N ASN A 166 19.28 3.22 0.31
CA ASN A 166 18.85 4.35 1.12
C ASN A 166 17.77 3.97 2.14
N TRP A 167 17.03 2.88 1.90
CA TRP A 167 15.82 2.60 2.66
C TRP A 167 15.70 1.15 3.14
N ILE A 168 16.36 0.19 2.47
CA ILE A 168 16.33 -1.22 2.87
C ILE A 168 16.83 -1.46 4.31
N PRO A 169 17.84 -0.75 4.87
CA PRO A 169 18.21 -0.94 6.27
C PRO A 169 17.07 -0.65 7.27
N GLU A 170 16.28 0.40 7.02
CA GLU A 170 15.14 0.74 7.88
C GLU A 170 13.97 -0.23 7.67
N PHE A 171 13.67 -0.56 6.41
CA PHE A 171 12.68 -1.59 6.08
C PHE A 171 13.05 -2.95 6.67
N HIS A 172 14.33 -3.32 6.64
CA HIS A 172 14.84 -4.54 7.27
C HIS A 172 14.53 -4.54 8.77
N ALA A 173 14.84 -3.43 9.46
CA ALA A 173 14.56 -3.30 10.89
C ALA A 173 13.05 -3.41 11.18
N ALA A 174 12.19 -2.77 10.37
CA ALA A 174 10.74 -2.87 10.51
C ALA A 174 10.25 -4.31 10.29
N LEU A 175 10.65 -4.96 9.19
CA LEU A 175 10.24 -6.31 8.84
C LEU A 175 10.77 -7.36 9.82
N PHE A 176 12.04 -7.27 10.20
CA PHE A 176 12.65 -8.25 11.10
C PHE A 176 12.04 -8.21 12.51
N ASN A 177 11.70 -7.02 13.00
CA ASN A 177 11.07 -6.85 14.32
C ASN A 177 9.55 -7.07 14.29
N GLY A 178 8.88 -6.74 13.18
CA GLY A 178 7.44 -6.93 12.99
C GLY A 178 7.07 -8.39 12.72
N ALA A 179 7.94 -9.15 12.05
CA ALA A 179 7.70 -10.55 11.77
C ALA A 179 7.75 -11.44 13.00
N THR A 180 6.97 -12.51 12.98
CA THR A 180 6.99 -13.58 13.97
C THR A 180 7.65 -14.84 13.40
N LEU A 181 7.40 -15.20 12.14
CA LEU A 181 7.96 -16.41 11.52
C LEU A 181 9.41 -16.20 11.08
N ASP A 182 10.18 -17.29 11.17
CA ASP A 182 11.57 -17.31 10.74
C ASP A 182 11.72 -17.04 9.24
N PHE A 183 10.69 -17.29 8.41
CA PHE A 183 10.75 -17.04 6.98
C PHE A 183 10.95 -15.56 6.64
N TYR A 184 10.05 -14.65 7.04
CA TYR A 184 10.19 -13.23 6.71
C TYR A 184 11.35 -12.56 7.46
N LYS A 185 11.70 -13.01 8.66
CA LYS A 185 12.95 -12.60 9.34
C LYS A 185 14.17 -12.99 8.52
N GLY A 186 14.18 -14.22 8.01
CA GLY A 186 15.24 -14.75 7.18
C GLY A 186 15.35 -14.01 5.86
N LEU A 187 14.23 -13.80 5.16
CA LEU A 187 14.14 -13.04 3.93
C LEU A 187 14.66 -11.62 4.12
N SER A 188 14.20 -10.91 5.16
CA SER A 188 14.66 -9.57 5.50
C SER A 188 16.18 -9.50 5.71
N ALA A 189 16.74 -10.40 6.51
CA ALA A 189 18.18 -10.44 6.80
C ALA A 189 19.00 -10.81 5.56
N PHE A 190 18.50 -11.76 4.76
CA PHE A 190 19.13 -12.15 3.51
C PHE A 190 19.16 -10.99 2.51
N THR A 191 18.02 -10.31 2.27
CA THR A 191 17.92 -9.17 1.36
C THR A 191 18.91 -8.06 1.71
N LEU A 192 18.96 -7.64 2.98
CA LEU A 192 19.91 -6.60 3.42
C LEU A 192 21.36 -7.03 3.22
N SER A 193 21.71 -8.25 3.63
CA SER A 193 23.09 -8.74 3.51
C SER A 193 23.51 -8.94 2.04
N PHE A 194 22.60 -9.41 1.19
CA PHE A 194 22.81 -9.52 -0.25
C PHE A 194 23.10 -8.16 -0.88
N LEU A 195 22.23 -7.17 -0.70
CA LEU A 195 22.42 -5.84 -1.27
C LEU A 195 23.69 -5.15 -0.73
N PHE A 196 24.02 -5.35 0.55
CA PHE A 196 25.26 -4.83 1.12
C PHE A 196 26.50 -5.40 0.43
N HIS A 197 26.55 -6.71 0.21
CA HIS A 197 27.72 -7.35 -0.42
C HIS A 197 27.76 -7.17 -1.94
N GLU A 198 26.61 -6.97 -2.57
CA GLU A 198 26.49 -6.64 -3.98
C GLU A 198 27.26 -5.36 -4.37
N SER A 199 27.37 -4.40 -3.43
CA SER A 199 28.20 -3.20 -3.60
C SER A 199 29.70 -3.48 -3.80
N ASN A 200 30.16 -4.71 -3.48
CA ASN A 200 31.52 -5.18 -3.66
C ASN A 200 31.55 -6.53 -4.43
N GLY A 201 30.93 -6.55 -5.62
CA GLY A 201 30.83 -7.74 -6.48
C GLY A 201 32.16 -8.39 -6.91
N ALA A 202 33.29 -7.71 -6.71
CA ALA A 202 34.62 -8.26 -7.00
C ALA A 202 35.15 -9.23 -5.93
N ASN A 203 34.48 -9.33 -4.77
CA ASN A 203 34.90 -10.24 -3.69
C ASN A 203 34.74 -11.72 -4.13
N PRO A 204 35.81 -12.53 -4.19
CA PRO A 204 35.72 -13.93 -4.62
C PRO A 204 34.79 -14.80 -3.76
N ASP A 205 34.74 -14.52 -2.45
CA ASP A 205 33.85 -15.24 -1.53
C ASP A 205 32.37 -14.91 -1.80
N TYR A 206 32.11 -13.68 -2.28
CA TYR A 206 30.77 -13.27 -2.71
C TYR A 206 30.38 -13.94 -4.03
N GLN A 207 31.30 -13.99 -4.99
CA GLN A 207 31.06 -14.66 -6.27
C GLN A 207 30.71 -16.13 -6.08
N ASP A 208 31.47 -16.84 -5.23
CA ASP A 208 31.20 -18.24 -4.86
C ASP A 208 29.84 -18.41 -4.15
N ALA A 209 29.49 -17.50 -3.24
CA ALA A 209 28.17 -17.52 -2.58
C ALA A 209 27.02 -17.35 -3.58
N ILE A 210 27.13 -16.38 -4.49
CA ILE A 210 26.09 -16.12 -5.51
C ILE A 210 25.97 -17.28 -6.50
N GLU A 211 27.07 -17.91 -6.90
CA GLU A 211 27.02 -19.10 -7.77
C GLU A 211 26.20 -20.22 -7.10
N ARG A 212 26.55 -20.61 -5.87
CA ARG A 212 25.86 -21.69 -5.14
C ARG A 212 24.40 -21.38 -4.89
N LEU A 213 24.09 -20.14 -4.52
CA LEU A 213 22.72 -19.72 -4.27
C LEU A 213 21.90 -19.73 -5.57
N SER A 214 22.47 -19.24 -6.66
CA SER A 214 21.83 -19.24 -7.98
C SER A 214 21.52 -20.66 -8.46
N GLU A 215 22.45 -21.60 -8.29
CA GLU A 215 22.22 -23.03 -8.59
C GLU A 215 21.13 -23.67 -7.72
N ALA A 216 20.93 -23.17 -6.49
CA ALA A 216 19.81 -23.59 -5.66
C ALA A 216 18.49 -23.02 -6.17
N ILE A 217 18.46 -21.72 -6.51
CA ILE A 217 17.30 -21.03 -7.08
C ILE A 217 16.84 -21.65 -8.40
N ASP A 218 17.78 -22.10 -9.25
CA ASP A 218 17.46 -22.75 -10.53
C ASP A 218 16.53 -23.97 -10.36
N GLN A 219 16.55 -24.65 -9.19
CA GLN A 219 15.64 -25.78 -8.91
C GLN A 219 14.17 -25.37 -8.81
N LEU A 220 13.89 -24.11 -8.46
CA LEU A 220 12.54 -23.59 -8.34
C LEU A 220 11.87 -23.42 -9.71
N ASN A 221 12.64 -23.39 -10.80
CA ASN A 221 12.15 -23.13 -12.16
C ASN A 221 11.25 -21.89 -12.22
N LEU A 222 11.73 -20.78 -11.64
CA LEU A 222 11.00 -19.50 -11.67
C LEU A 222 10.95 -18.96 -13.10
N GLY A 223 9.77 -18.53 -13.53
CA GLY A 223 9.55 -17.95 -14.86
C GLY A 223 10.45 -16.74 -15.12
N ASP A 224 10.86 -16.57 -16.38
CA ASP A 224 11.82 -15.53 -16.77
C ASP A 224 11.16 -14.20 -17.14
N ASP A 225 9.84 -14.15 -17.24
CA ASP A 225 9.10 -12.92 -17.54
C ASP A 225 9.34 -11.85 -16.47
N TYR A 226 9.27 -10.58 -16.88
CA TYR A 226 9.14 -9.45 -15.96
C TYR A 226 7.67 -9.26 -15.65
N TYR A 227 7.32 -9.27 -14.37
CA TYR A 227 5.92 -9.19 -13.92
C TYR A 227 5.50 -7.79 -13.52
N THR A 228 6.44 -7.00 -13.02
CA THR A 228 6.21 -5.64 -12.53
C THR A 228 6.61 -4.57 -13.53
N LEU A 229 7.38 -4.93 -14.55
CA LEU A 229 7.86 -4.03 -15.60
C LEU A 229 7.27 -4.39 -16.97
N ALA A 230 7.15 -3.38 -17.83
CA ALA A 230 6.81 -3.53 -19.23
C ALA A 230 7.77 -2.70 -20.10
N GLU A 231 8.07 -3.22 -21.28
CA GLU A 231 8.91 -2.55 -22.28
C GLU A 231 8.21 -1.31 -22.86
N GLY A 232 8.97 -0.25 -23.10
CA GLY A 232 8.48 1.03 -23.61
C GLY A 232 8.66 2.18 -22.62
N VAL A 233 8.56 3.41 -23.12
CA VAL A 233 8.71 4.63 -22.31
C VAL A 233 7.34 5.26 -22.09
N LYS A 234 6.99 5.50 -20.82
CA LYS A 234 5.87 6.39 -20.45
C LYS A 234 6.41 7.78 -20.17
N GLU A 235 6.06 8.73 -21.03
CA GLU A 235 6.45 10.13 -20.88
C GLU A 235 5.90 10.73 -19.59
N GLU A 236 6.71 11.56 -18.94
CA GLU A 236 6.32 12.24 -17.71
C GLU A 236 5.19 13.23 -18.00
N GLU A 237 4.05 13.08 -17.33
CA GLU A 237 2.96 14.03 -17.54
C GLU A 237 3.24 15.37 -16.85
N PRO A 238 3.03 16.51 -17.55
CA PRO A 238 3.22 17.82 -16.95
C PRO A 238 2.22 18.08 -15.83
N GLU A 239 2.54 19.08 -15.00
CA GLU A 239 1.64 19.54 -13.95
C GLU A 239 0.31 20.05 -14.54
N LYS A 240 -0.80 19.54 -13.99
CA LYS A 240 -2.18 19.91 -14.35
C LYS A 240 -2.93 20.40 -13.11
N LYS A 241 -3.80 21.39 -13.29
CA LYS A 241 -4.71 21.89 -12.25
C LYS A 241 -6.12 21.35 -12.49
N ILE A 242 -6.67 20.68 -11.48
CA ILE A 242 -7.99 20.04 -11.53
C ILE A 242 -8.87 20.64 -10.44
N ASN A 243 -10.00 21.23 -10.83
CA ASN A 243 -10.97 21.75 -9.88
C ASN A 243 -11.87 20.61 -9.39
N SER A 244 -12.10 20.56 -8.08
CA SER A 244 -12.92 19.53 -7.44
C SER A 244 -13.54 20.05 -6.13
N HIS A 245 -14.11 19.16 -5.34
CA HIS A 245 -14.63 19.46 -4.00
C HIS A 245 -13.88 18.63 -2.95
N CYS A 246 -13.55 19.26 -1.83
CA CYS A 246 -12.91 18.58 -0.71
C CYS A 246 -13.90 17.64 -0.01
N TYR A 247 -13.61 16.35 -0.03
CA TYR A 247 -14.48 15.31 0.54
C TYR A 247 -14.12 14.89 1.98
N MET A 248 -13.21 15.62 2.64
CA MET A 248 -12.76 15.29 3.99
C MET A 248 -13.80 15.58 5.10
N CYS A 249 -14.79 16.43 4.81
CA CYS A 249 -15.95 16.64 5.68
C CYS A 249 -17.18 17.00 4.84
N GLY A 250 -18.35 17.10 5.48
CA GLY A 250 -19.59 17.48 4.79
C GLY A 250 -19.64 18.93 4.27
N GLY A 251 -18.55 19.69 4.40
CA GLY A 251 -18.43 21.07 3.93
C GLY A 251 -18.40 21.16 2.40
N LEU A 252 -17.67 20.25 1.76
CA LEU A 252 -17.49 20.23 0.30
C LEU A 252 -16.96 21.57 -0.22
N CYS A 253 -15.95 22.13 0.47
CA CYS A 253 -15.28 23.34 0.01
C CYS A 253 -14.70 23.10 -1.38
N GLY A 254 -14.87 24.05 -2.30
CA GLY A 254 -14.23 24.00 -3.61
C GLY A 254 -12.70 24.01 -3.48
N ILE A 255 -12.03 23.17 -4.25
CA ILE A 255 -10.58 23.01 -4.25
C ILE A 255 -10.02 22.98 -5.67
N THR A 256 -8.74 23.28 -5.77
CA THR A 256 -7.92 23.08 -6.97
C THR A 256 -6.76 22.18 -6.60
N ASP A 257 -6.78 20.97 -7.12
CA ASP A 257 -5.68 20.01 -7.02
C ASP A 257 -4.64 20.28 -8.09
N THR A 258 -3.38 20.14 -7.72
CA THR A 258 -2.24 20.14 -8.61
C THR A 258 -1.75 18.70 -8.73
N VAL A 259 -1.82 18.14 -9.92
CA VAL A 259 -1.46 16.74 -10.21
C VAL A 259 -0.32 16.74 -11.21
N LYS A 260 0.72 15.94 -10.95
CA LYS A 260 1.86 15.76 -11.85
C LYS A 260 2.11 14.26 -11.99
N ASP A 261 2.24 13.78 -13.23
CA ASP A 261 2.47 12.35 -13.50
C ASP A 261 1.47 11.41 -12.79
N GLY A 262 0.19 11.80 -12.77
CA GLY A 262 -0.89 11.08 -12.08
C GLY A 262 -0.88 11.17 -10.55
N ILE A 263 0.10 11.88 -9.95
CA ILE A 263 0.24 12.02 -8.50
C ILE A 263 -0.27 13.38 -8.02
N LEU A 264 -1.11 13.39 -6.98
CA LEU A 264 -1.59 14.58 -6.29
C LEU A 264 -0.44 15.23 -5.52
N MET A 265 0.02 16.37 -6.01
CA MET A 265 1.15 17.12 -5.44
C MET A 265 0.71 18.10 -4.36
N ARG A 266 -0.39 18.82 -4.62
CA ARG A 266 -0.90 19.85 -3.69
C ARG A 266 -2.39 20.06 -3.86
N THR A 267 -3.09 20.35 -2.77
CA THR A 267 -4.46 20.85 -2.79
C THR A 267 -4.49 22.30 -2.33
N GLY A 268 -5.07 23.18 -3.15
CA GLY A 268 -5.39 24.58 -2.80
C GLY A 268 -6.90 24.80 -2.76
N GLY A 269 -7.34 25.95 -2.23
CA GLY A 269 -8.75 26.32 -2.28
C GLY A 269 -9.12 26.95 -3.62
N LEU A 270 -10.33 26.65 -4.09
CA LEU A 270 -10.86 27.20 -5.34
C LEU A 270 -11.33 28.64 -5.11
N LYS A 271 -10.62 29.61 -5.69
CA LYS A 271 -10.96 31.04 -5.57
C LYS A 271 -12.40 31.27 -6.05
N GLY A 272 -13.19 31.96 -5.23
CA GLY A 272 -14.59 32.27 -5.54
C GLY A 272 -15.59 31.16 -5.16
N ASP A 273 -15.14 30.03 -4.62
CA ASP A 273 -16.05 29.00 -4.11
C ASP A 273 -17.00 29.59 -3.05
N PRO A 274 -18.33 29.45 -3.20
CA PRO A 274 -19.30 30.15 -2.34
C PRO A 274 -19.24 29.72 -0.87
N LYS A 275 -18.68 28.54 -0.57
CA LYS A 275 -18.59 27.98 0.79
C LYS A 275 -17.29 28.30 1.51
N SER A 276 -16.20 28.49 0.76
CA SER A 276 -14.87 28.66 1.33
C SER A 276 -14.16 29.95 0.92
N GLY A 277 -14.61 30.61 -0.14
CA GLY A 277 -13.95 31.77 -0.73
C GLY A 277 -12.57 31.47 -1.33
N GLY A 278 -12.19 30.20 -1.47
CA GLY A 278 -10.84 29.78 -1.87
C GLY A 278 -9.90 29.45 -0.71
N LEU A 279 -10.42 29.30 0.51
CA LEU A 279 -9.65 28.86 1.67
C LEU A 279 -9.86 27.39 1.96
N ILE A 280 -8.81 26.68 2.37
CA ILE A 280 -8.91 25.31 2.86
C ILE A 280 -8.58 25.25 4.36
N CYS A 281 -9.15 24.25 5.03
CA CYS A 281 -8.83 23.93 6.42
C CYS A 281 -7.66 22.94 6.48
N PRO A 282 -7.05 22.69 7.66
CA PRO A 282 -6.01 21.67 7.81
C PRO A 282 -6.41 20.29 7.28
N LYS A 283 -7.67 19.86 7.46
CA LYS A 283 -8.18 18.59 6.90
C LYS A 283 -8.13 18.56 5.37
N GLY A 284 -8.42 19.69 4.72
CA GLY A 284 -8.36 19.81 3.27
C GLY A 284 -6.92 19.88 2.76
N ALA A 285 -6.03 20.51 3.54
CA ALA A 285 -4.61 20.58 3.22
C ALA A 285 -3.91 19.22 3.35
N SER A 286 -4.30 18.39 4.34
CA SER A 286 -3.77 17.04 4.57
C SER A 286 -4.37 15.96 3.66
N ARG A 287 -5.10 16.35 2.60
CA ARG A 287 -5.80 15.39 1.72
C ARG A 287 -4.81 14.46 1.01
N ARG A 288 -3.66 14.98 0.61
CA ARG A 288 -2.59 14.20 -0.02
C ARG A 288 -2.19 13.03 0.87
N ASP A 289 -1.89 13.31 2.14
CA ASP A 289 -1.43 12.31 3.10
C ASP A 289 -2.53 11.28 3.43
N TYR A 290 -3.80 11.68 3.39
CA TYR A 290 -4.92 10.75 3.53
C TYR A 290 -5.04 9.80 2.32
N VAL A 291 -4.97 10.33 1.09
CA VAL A 291 -5.10 9.54 -0.15
C VAL A 291 -3.93 8.56 -0.30
N TYR A 292 -2.73 9.01 0.07
CA TYR A 292 -1.48 8.27 -0.03
C TYR A 292 -0.99 7.74 1.31
N SER A 293 -1.88 7.54 2.29
CA SER A 293 -1.48 6.86 3.53
C SER A 293 -1.00 5.45 3.19
N ALA A 294 0.20 5.11 3.66
CA ALA A 294 0.77 3.78 3.47
C ALA A 294 -0.01 2.69 4.23
N HIS A 295 -0.82 3.08 5.22
CA HIS A 295 -1.72 2.20 5.98
C HIS A 295 -3.06 1.93 5.27
N ARG A 296 -3.25 2.44 4.05
CA ARG A 296 -4.48 2.20 3.31
C ARG A 296 -4.57 0.73 2.88
N LEU A 297 -5.63 0.05 3.29
CA LEU A 297 -5.98 -1.28 2.77
C LEU A 297 -6.32 -1.18 1.27
N LYS A 298 -5.64 -1.98 0.45
CA LYS A 298 -5.80 -2.00 -1.02
C LYS A 298 -6.48 -3.26 -1.53
N GLU A 299 -6.48 -4.33 -0.74
CA GLU A 299 -7.01 -5.64 -1.13
C GLU A 299 -8.01 -6.15 -0.08
N PRO A 300 -9.01 -6.95 -0.49
CA PRO A 300 -9.91 -7.62 0.44
C PRO A 300 -9.15 -8.57 1.37
N LEU A 301 -9.61 -8.62 2.62
CA LEU A 301 -9.07 -9.52 3.64
C LEU A 301 -10.20 -10.37 4.23
N ILE A 302 -9.97 -11.68 4.35
CA ILE A 302 -10.89 -12.60 5.02
C ILE A 302 -10.33 -12.95 6.39
N ARG A 303 -11.18 -12.84 7.41
CA ARG A 303 -10.82 -13.21 8.78
C ARG A 303 -10.99 -14.71 8.99
N GLU A 304 -9.93 -15.37 9.42
CA GLU A 304 -9.92 -16.78 9.83
C GLU A 304 -9.41 -16.87 11.28
N GLY A 305 -10.34 -17.14 12.21
CA GLY A 305 -10.06 -17.06 13.64
C GLY A 305 -9.71 -15.64 14.09
N GLU A 306 -8.50 -15.46 14.61
CA GLU A 306 -8.00 -14.16 15.07
C GLU A 306 -7.13 -13.42 14.04
N ARG A 307 -6.84 -14.05 12.90
CA ARG A 307 -5.96 -13.48 11.86
C ARG A 307 -6.72 -13.21 10.56
N PHE A 308 -6.09 -12.45 9.68
CA PHE A 308 -6.60 -12.17 8.34
C PHE A 308 -5.70 -12.80 7.29
N ARG A 309 -6.25 -13.20 6.15
CA ARG A 309 -5.51 -13.52 4.93
C ARG A 309 -5.98 -12.66 3.77
N LYS A 310 -5.13 -12.54 2.75
CA LYS A 310 -5.51 -11.93 1.47
C LYS A 310 -6.65 -12.73 0.82
N ALA A 311 -7.53 -12.02 0.11
CA ALA A 311 -8.59 -12.62 -0.68
C ALA A 311 -8.76 -11.85 -1.99
N SER A 312 -9.29 -12.53 -3.01
CA SER A 312 -9.74 -11.84 -4.22
C SER A 312 -11.06 -11.09 -3.96
N TRP A 313 -11.41 -10.15 -4.84
CA TRP A 313 -12.71 -9.47 -4.78
C TRP A 313 -13.86 -10.46 -4.97
N ASP A 314 -13.75 -11.39 -5.91
CA ASP A 314 -14.79 -12.39 -6.17
C ASP A 314 -15.00 -13.27 -4.93
N GLU A 315 -13.92 -13.83 -4.37
CA GLU A 315 -13.99 -14.65 -3.15
C GLU A 315 -14.62 -13.89 -1.97
N ALA A 316 -14.19 -12.65 -1.74
CA ALA A 316 -14.71 -11.84 -0.64
C ALA A 316 -16.18 -11.48 -0.83
N LEU A 317 -16.59 -11.13 -2.06
CA LEU A 317 -17.97 -10.79 -2.39
C LEU A 317 -18.88 -12.01 -2.31
N ASP A 318 -18.46 -13.16 -2.85
CA ASP A 318 -19.19 -14.43 -2.78
C ASP A 318 -19.36 -14.86 -1.32
N LEU A 319 -18.31 -14.81 -0.51
CA LEU A 319 -18.40 -15.14 0.91
C LEU A 319 -19.41 -14.25 1.66
N VAL A 320 -19.43 -12.96 1.36
CA VAL A 320 -20.38 -12.02 1.97
C VAL A 320 -21.80 -12.31 1.48
N ALA A 321 -21.99 -12.52 0.18
CA ALA A 321 -23.28 -12.84 -0.41
C ALA A 321 -23.86 -14.14 0.16
N ASP A 322 -23.07 -15.21 0.23
CA ASP A 322 -23.47 -16.50 0.78
C ASP A 322 -23.85 -16.39 2.26
N LYS A 323 -23.08 -15.66 3.07
CA LYS A 323 -23.42 -15.41 4.47
C LYS A 323 -24.73 -14.65 4.61
N LEU A 324 -24.92 -13.60 3.82
CA LEU A 324 -26.16 -12.83 3.81
C LEU A 324 -27.35 -13.73 3.40
N MET A 325 -27.25 -14.48 2.31
CA MET A 325 -28.30 -15.41 1.89
C MET A 325 -28.60 -16.46 2.95
N SER A 326 -27.57 -17.01 3.61
CA SER A 326 -27.77 -17.98 4.70
C SER A 326 -28.56 -17.38 5.87
N ILE A 327 -28.34 -16.10 6.23
CA ILE A 327 -29.09 -15.41 7.29
C ILE A 327 -30.54 -15.19 6.85
N LYS A 328 -30.77 -14.85 5.58
CA LYS A 328 -32.11 -14.63 5.02
C LYS A 328 -32.93 -15.92 4.96
N GLU A 329 -32.32 -17.04 4.56
CA GLU A 329 -32.97 -18.35 4.43
C GLU A 329 -33.13 -19.08 5.78
N HIS A 330 -32.10 -19.01 6.63
CA HIS A 330 -32.06 -19.66 7.94
C HIS A 330 -32.33 -18.68 9.06
N GLY A 331 -33.19 -17.68 8.83
CA GLY A 331 -33.67 -16.78 9.87
C GLY A 331 -34.38 -17.57 10.98
N LYS A 332 -33.60 -18.24 11.84
CA LYS A 332 -33.98 -18.77 13.13
C LYS A 332 -34.59 -17.60 13.86
N GLU A 333 -35.91 -17.66 14.10
CA GLU A 333 -36.60 -16.93 15.15
C GLU A 333 -36.04 -15.52 15.41
N GLY A 334 -36.04 -14.63 14.41
CA GLY A 334 -35.80 -13.20 14.62
C GLY A 334 -34.39 -12.65 14.39
N SER A 335 -33.49 -13.36 13.70
CA SER A 335 -32.23 -12.74 13.23
C SER A 335 -32.49 -11.78 12.06
N VAL A 336 -32.13 -10.49 12.22
CA VAL A 336 -32.37 -9.43 11.23
C VAL A 336 -31.06 -8.71 10.93
N VAL A 337 -30.76 -8.48 9.64
CA VAL A 337 -29.64 -7.62 9.23
C VAL A 337 -30.06 -6.17 9.38
N GLY A 338 -29.20 -5.36 10.00
CA GLY A 338 -29.32 -3.91 10.07
C GLY A 338 -28.22 -3.26 9.26
N TYR A 339 -28.57 -2.35 8.35
CA TYR A 339 -27.60 -1.56 7.60
C TYR A 339 -27.56 -0.14 8.16
N MET A 340 -26.38 0.27 8.62
CA MET A 340 -26.11 1.62 9.08
C MET A 340 -25.52 2.44 7.92
N ASP A 341 -26.38 3.25 7.33
CA ASP A 341 -26.05 4.18 6.26
C ASP A 341 -25.14 5.29 6.82
N GLY A 342 -23.91 5.32 6.32
CA GLY A 342 -22.91 6.34 6.62
C GLY A 342 -23.19 7.67 5.90
N ASN A 343 -22.19 8.54 5.83
CA ASN A 343 -22.28 9.75 5.00
C ASN A 343 -21.71 9.46 3.61
N ASP A 344 -22.51 8.76 2.79
CA ASP A 344 -22.13 8.27 1.47
C ASP A 344 -22.95 8.93 0.34
N TRP A 345 -22.29 9.27 -0.77
CA TRP A 345 -22.89 9.90 -1.97
C TRP A 345 -23.45 8.88 -2.94
N ASN A 346 -22.88 7.68 -2.94
CA ASN A 346 -23.39 6.56 -3.74
C ASN A 346 -24.43 5.75 -2.98
N ARG A 347 -24.95 6.30 -1.89
CA ARG A 347 -25.95 5.69 -1.02
C ARG A 347 -27.13 5.07 -1.77
N TRP A 348 -27.57 5.67 -2.87
CA TRP A 348 -28.68 5.15 -3.66
C TRP A 348 -28.40 3.73 -4.19
N LEU A 349 -27.15 3.41 -4.53
CA LEU A 349 -26.72 2.08 -4.97
C LEU A 349 -26.81 1.08 -3.82
N HIS A 350 -26.20 1.41 -2.68
CA HIS A 350 -26.21 0.53 -1.50
C HIS A 350 -27.61 0.35 -0.94
N LYS A 351 -28.45 1.39 -0.94
CA LYS A 351 -29.85 1.29 -0.52
C LYS A 351 -30.66 0.37 -1.40
N ALA A 352 -30.49 0.43 -2.73
CA ALA A 352 -31.17 -0.49 -3.62
C ALA A 352 -30.87 -1.97 -3.28
N LEU A 353 -29.60 -2.28 -2.97
CA LEU A 353 -29.20 -3.61 -2.50
C LEU A 353 -29.87 -4.00 -1.18
N TRP A 354 -29.84 -3.13 -0.17
CA TRP A 354 -30.38 -3.43 1.15
C TRP A 354 -31.91 -3.44 1.20
N ASP A 355 -32.56 -2.62 0.38
CA ASP A 355 -34.00 -2.64 0.17
C ASP A 355 -34.44 -3.96 -0.48
N TRP A 356 -33.73 -4.41 -1.53
CA TRP A 356 -33.95 -5.74 -2.13
C TRP A 356 -33.73 -6.88 -1.11
N TYR A 357 -32.69 -6.75 -0.27
CA TYR A 357 -32.40 -7.76 0.74
C TYR A 357 -33.52 -7.83 1.80
N GLY A 358 -34.21 -6.73 2.09
CA GLY A 358 -35.23 -6.62 3.14
C GLY A 358 -34.67 -6.17 4.50
N THR A 359 -33.54 -5.47 4.49
CA THR A 359 -32.81 -5.01 5.68
C THR A 359 -33.46 -3.78 6.33
N HIS A 360 -33.39 -3.69 7.66
CA HIS A 360 -33.73 -2.45 8.36
C HIS A 360 -32.60 -1.43 8.17
N ASN A 361 -32.95 -0.30 7.55
CA ASN A 361 -31.99 0.76 7.26
C ASN A 361 -32.02 1.84 8.35
N ILE A 362 -30.89 2.03 9.02
CA ILE A 362 -30.67 3.12 9.98
C ILE A 362 -29.73 4.12 9.32
N SER A 363 -30.01 5.43 9.41
CA SER A 363 -29.06 6.44 8.93
C SER A 363 -28.28 7.07 10.08
N HIS A 364 -27.01 7.39 9.84
CA HIS A 364 -26.14 8.14 10.75
C HIS A 364 -26.79 9.42 11.31
N ARG A 365 -27.77 10.00 10.59
CA ARG A 365 -28.36 11.30 10.92
C ARG A 365 -29.04 11.32 12.30
N ALA A 366 -29.62 10.21 12.75
CA ALA A 366 -30.26 10.16 14.07
C ALA A 366 -29.27 10.47 15.22
N MET A 367 -27.98 10.26 15.01
CA MET A 367 -26.91 10.57 15.96
C MET A 367 -26.34 11.99 15.82
N CYS A 368 -26.64 12.71 14.73
CA CYS A 368 -25.99 13.98 14.40
C CYS A 368 -27.01 15.12 14.28
N ASP A 369 -27.25 15.65 13.09
CA ASP A 369 -27.99 16.91 12.88
C ASP A 369 -29.50 16.73 12.63
N ASN A 370 -30.08 15.56 12.92
CA ASN A 370 -31.48 15.31 12.55
C ASN A 370 -32.47 16.20 13.30
N SER A 371 -32.26 16.43 14.61
CA SER A 371 -33.15 17.28 15.42
C SER A 371 -33.23 18.72 14.89
N ILE A 372 -32.09 19.32 14.57
CA ILE A 372 -32.04 20.67 14.02
C ILE A 372 -32.67 20.75 12.62
N ARG A 373 -32.47 19.75 11.76
CA ARG A 373 -33.10 19.71 10.43
C ARG A 373 -34.61 19.58 10.52
N MET A 374 -35.11 18.69 11.37
CA MET A 374 -36.56 18.52 11.55
C MET A 374 -37.20 19.80 12.10
N SER A 375 -36.54 20.47 13.05
CA SER A 375 -36.98 21.77 13.55
C SER A 375 -37.01 22.83 12.44
N ASN A 376 -35.92 22.97 11.67
CA ASN A 376 -35.85 23.97 10.60
C ASN A 376 -36.86 23.68 9.48
N GLU A 377 -37.04 22.42 9.08
CA GLU A 377 -38.04 22.05 8.07
C GLU A 377 -39.45 22.39 8.53
N HIS A 378 -39.77 22.09 9.79
CA HIS A 378 -41.10 22.36 10.35
C HIS A 378 -41.40 23.85 10.49
N ASN A 379 -40.40 24.66 10.88
CA ASN A 379 -40.60 26.07 11.19
C ASN A 379 -40.27 27.02 10.03
N LEU A 380 -39.29 26.68 9.18
CA LEU A 380 -38.71 27.56 8.16
C LEU A 380 -38.87 27.03 6.73
N ASN A 381 -39.37 25.80 6.56
CA ASN A 381 -39.47 25.12 5.26
C ASN A 381 -38.11 25.00 4.52
N ASP A 382 -37.01 25.00 5.26
CA ASP A 382 -35.64 24.76 4.75
C ASP A 382 -34.92 23.82 5.72
N LYS A 383 -34.15 22.86 5.19
CA LYS A 383 -33.41 21.89 6.00
C LYS A 383 -32.18 22.49 6.67
N ARG A 384 -31.52 23.44 6.00
CA ARG A 384 -30.26 24.08 6.40
C ARG A 384 -30.24 25.51 5.83
N PRO A 385 -30.97 26.45 6.45
CA PRO A 385 -30.98 27.83 6.00
C PRO A 385 -29.55 28.39 6.00
N TRP A 386 -29.21 29.17 4.96
CA TRP A 386 -27.92 29.83 4.88
C TRP A 386 -27.85 31.00 5.86
N LEU A 387 -26.76 31.06 6.62
CA LEU A 387 -26.52 32.16 7.56
C LEU A 387 -25.86 33.33 6.84
N ASN A 388 -26.44 34.54 6.93
CA ASN A 388 -25.84 35.76 6.43
C ASN A 388 -24.83 36.33 7.45
N THR A 389 -23.73 35.62 7.63
CA THR A 389 -22.68 35.97 8.61
C THR A 389 -22.01 37.31 8.30
N GLU A 390 -21.96 37.74 7.04
CA GLU A 390 -21.25 38.95 6.62
C GLU A 390 -21.97 40.23 7.06
N GLU A 391 -23.30 40.24 7.04
CA GLU A 391 -24.13 41.41 7.33
C GLU A 391 -24.78 41.35 8.73
N SER A 392 -24.43 40.37 9.56
CA SER A 392 -25.02 40.24 10.92
C SER A 392 -24.34 41.18 11.91
N ASP A 393 -25.13 41.97 12.67
CA ASP A 393 -24.63 42.81 13.78
C ASP A 393 -24.25 42.00 15.03
N TYR A 394 -24.98 40.89 15.28
CA TYR A 394 -24.78 40.00 16.41
C TYR A 394 -24.87 38.53 16.00
N MET A 395 -24.07 37.68 16.65
CA MET A 395 -24.10 36.23 16.45
C MET A 395 -24.15 35.50 17.78
N ILE A 396 -25.05 34.52 17.89
CA ILE A 396 -25.22 33.69 19.08
C ILE A 396 -24.95 32.24 18.70
N PHE A 397 -24.02 31.61 19.41
CA PHE A 397 -23.66 30.20 19.20
C PHE A 397 -24.15 29.35 20.37
N PHE A 398 -25.05 28.40 20.09
CA PHE A 398 -25.53 27.42 21.07
C PHE A 398 -24.89 26.06 20.79
N GLY A 399 -24.02 25.59 21.70
CA GLY A 399 -23.39 24.26 21.57
C GLY A 399 -22.50 24.11 20.33
N GLN A 400 -22.00 25.21 19.75
CA GLN A 400 -21.18 25.22 18.54
C GLN A 400 -19.88 26.00 18.75
N ASN A 401 -18.79 25.50 18.15
CA ASN A 401 -17.54 26.24 18.03
C ASN A 401 -17.20 26.45 16.54
N ALA A 402 -17.63 27.59 15.96
CA ALA A 402 -17.44 27.87 14.54
C ALA A 402 -15.97 27.90 14.10
N PHE A 403 -15.02 28.20 14.98
CA PHE A 403 -13.59 28.22 14.63
C PHE A 403 -12.98 26.81 14.51
N ALA A 404 -13.54 25.83 15.21
CA ALA A 404 -13.06 24.45 15.23
C ALA A 404 -13.89 23.51 14.31
N THR A 405 -15.22 23.63 14.33
CA THR A 405 -16.13 22.63 13.74
C THR A 405 -16.89 23.12 12.51
N SER A 406 -16.67 24.37 12.03
CA SER A 406 -17.45 24.90 10.90
C SER A 406 -17.23 24.10 9.61
N TYR A 407 -18.36 23.85 8.93
CA TYR A 407 -18.45 23.18 7.64
C TYR A 407 -17.85 24.02 6.49
N GLY A 408 -17.84 25.35 6.60
CA GLY A 408 -17.38 26.24 5.54
C GLY A 408 -16.32 27.23 6.03
N ARG A 409 -15.19 27.33 5.32
CA ARG A 409 -14.14 28.30 5.69
C ARG A 409 -14.54 29.76 5.51
N ARG A 410 -15.61 30.03 4.73
CA ARG A 410 -16.14 31.38 4.55
C ARG A 410 -16.67 31.97 5.86
N GLN A 411 -17.48 31.23 6.62
CA GLN A 411 -18.00 31.69 7.92
C GLN A 411 -16.86 32.05 8.87
N VAL A 412 -15.86 31.17 8.99
CA VAL A 412 -14.68 31.40 9.83
C VAL A 412 -13.93 32.66 9.41
N THR A 413 -13.88 32.95 8.12
CA THR A 413 -13.22 34.14 7.59
C THR A 413 -13.93 35.41 8.00
N PHE A 414 -15.26 35.44 7.89
CA PHE A 414 -16.05 36.58 8.33
C PHE A 414 -15.96 36.81 9.83
N LEU A 415 -16.04 35.74 10.62
CA LEU A 415 -15.85 35.81 12.06
C LEU A 415 -14.47 36.36 12.44
N ARG A 416 -13.41 35.92 11.75
CA ARG A 416 -12.04 36.44 11.99
C ARG A 416 -11.85 37.89 11.59
N LYS A 417 -12.61 38.40 10.62
CA LYS A 417 -12.55 39.82 10.22
C LYS A 417 -13.30 40.73 11.20
N ALA A 418 -14.28 40.18 11.91
CA ALA A 418 -15.11 40.91 12.88
C ALA A 418 -14.48 40.98 14.28
N LEU A 419 -13.55 40.07 14.60
CA LEU A 419 -12.67 40.12 15.78
C LEU A 419 -11.47 41.02 15.52
#